data_AF-A0A2V6Z7M2-F1
#
_entry.id   AF-A0A2V6Z7M2-F1
#
_cell.length_a   1.000
_cell.length_b   1.000
_cell.length_c   1.000
_cell.angle_alpha   90.00
_cell.angle_beta   90.00
_cell.angle_gamma   90.00
#
_symmetry.space_group_name_H-M   'P 1'
#
loop_
_entity.id
_entity.type
_entity.pdbx_description
1 polymer ?
#
loop_
_entity_poly.entity_id
_entity_poly.type
_entity_poly.pdbx_seq_one_letter_code
_entity_poly.pdbx_strand_id
1 'polypeptide(L)'
;MLLPEQVQRLFQLALVEFAPDWEVAGPCRELSLHNADHWVSGLGTFGLVLRNRATGHTKVLGSRKGELPNATYHRGISYRVLEAYADRITDPIRRYFDEIGVATSEHPSRSVRPPRVQA
;
A
#
# COMPACT_ATOMS: atom_id res chain seq x y z
N MET A 1 -10.02 3.52 -16.41
CA MET A 1 -9.13 2.85 -15.42
C MET A 1 -7.75 3.47 -15.55
N LEU A 2 -7.06 3.66 -14.43
CA LEU A 2 -5.68 4.16 -14.45
C LEU A 2 -4.75 3.12 -15.07
N LEU A 3 -3.81 3.58 -15.90
CA LEU A 3 -2.72 2.75 -16.41
C LEU A 3 -1.68 2.49 -15.31
N PRO A 4 -0.91 1.38 -15.36
CA PRO A 4 0.11 1.07 -14.36
C PRO A 4 1.09 2.21 -14.08
N GLU A 5 1.47 2.99 -15.10
CA GLU A 5 2.38 4.13 -14.98
C GLU A 5 1.74 5.30 -14.22
N GLN A 6 0.44 5.54 -14.44
CA GLN A 6 -0.33 6.55 -13.72
C GLN A 6 -0.47 6.16 -12.24
N VAL A 7 -0.76 4.88 -11.99
CA VAL A 7 -0.81 4.31 -10.64
C VAL A 7 0.54 4.49 -9.94
N GLN A 8 1.64 4.12 -10.60
CA GLN A 8 2.98 4.26 -10.03
C GLN A 8 3.28 5.71 -9.67
N ARG A 9 2.97 6.65 -10.57
CA ARG A 9 3.20 8.08 -10.34
C ARG A 9 2.39 8.61 -9.16
N LEU A 10 1.09 8.31 -9.10
CA LEU A 10 0.23 8.73 -7.98
C LEU A 10 0.71 8.13 -6.65
N PHE A 11 1.09 6.85 -6.66
CA PHE A 11 1.62 6.18 -5.48
C PHE A 11 2.93 6.82 -5.00
N GLN A 12 3.84 7.15 -5.92
CA GLN A 12 5.10 7.84 -5.60
C GLN A 12 4.85 9.23 -5.00
N LEU A 13 3.91 10.00 -5.55
CA LEU A 13 3.52 11.30 -4.98
C LEU A 13 2.99 11.14 -3.56
N ALA A 14 2.11 10.17 -3.32
CA ALA A 14 1.59 9.90 -1.99
C ALA A 14 2.69 9.45 -1.02
N LEU A 15 3.66 8.63 -1.45
CA LEU A 15 4.81 8.26 -0.61
C LEU A 15 5.62 9.48 -0.20
N VAL A 16 5.94 10.39 -1.13
CA VAL A 16 6.66 11.63 -0.80
C VAL A 16 5.89 12.45 0.24
N GLU A 17 4.57 12.48 0.16
CA GLU A 17 3.71 13.26 1.05
C GLU A 17 3.55 12.62 2.44
N PHE A 18 3.38 11.30 2.53
CA PHE A 18 2.93 10.63 3.78
C PHE A 18 3.88 9.55 4.31
N ALA A 19 4.87 9.14 3.53
CA ALA A 19 5.79 8.05 3.88
C ALA A 19 7.17 8.24 3.19
N PRO A 20 7.86 9.38 3.41
CA PRO A 20 9.04 9.78 2.63
C PRO A 20 10.22 8.81 2.77
N ASP A 21 10.26 8.03 3.84
CA ASP A 21 11.24 6.96 4.08
C ASP A 21 11.14 5.79 3.10
N TRP A 22 10.08 5.73 2.30
CA TRP A 22 9.79 4.65 1.38
C TRP A 22 9.82 5.13 -0.07
N GLU A 23 10.27 4.25 -0.96
CA GLU A 23 10.28 4.48 -2.40
C GLU A 23 9.76 3.27 -3.18
N VAL A 24 9.23 3.51 -4.38
CA VAL A 24 8.90 2.42 -5.31
C VAL A 24 10.21 1.92 -5.94
N ALA A 25 10.50 0.64 -5.77
CA ALA A 25 11.76 0.00 -6.18
C ALA A 25 11.59 -0.96 -7.39
N GLY A 26 10.47 -0.89 -8.10
CA GLY A 26 10.18 -1.74 -9.26
C GLY A 26 8.95 -1.30 -10.04
N PRO A 27 8.62 -1.98 -11.14
CA PRO A 27 7.47 -1.63 -11.96
C PRO A 27 6.16 -1.89 -11.21
N CYS A 28 5.19 -1.01 -11.43
CA CYS A 28 3.80 -1.28 -11.08
C CYS A 28 3.21 -2.34 -12.01
N ARG A 29 2.43 -3.27 -11.47
CA ARG A 29 1.71 -4.29 -12.24
C ARG A 29 0.25 -4.37 -11.85
N GLU A 30 -0.63 -4.54 -12.83
CA GLU A 30 -2.03 -4.85 -12.55
C GLU A 30 -2.17 -6.30 -12.08
N LEU A 31 -3.04 -6.52 -11.09
CA LEU A 31 -3.30 -7.83 -10.52
C LEU A 31 -4.64 -8.38 -11.01
N SER A 32 -4.59 -9.59 -11.58
CA SER A 32 -5.79 -10.38 -11.90
C SER A 32 -6.38 -11.08 -10.67
N LEU A 33 -7.71 -11.11 -10.58
CA LEU A 33 -8.47 -11.92 -9.62
C LEU A 33 -8.35 -13.43 -9.90
N HIS A 34 -7.99 -13.81 -11.13
CA HIS A 34 -7.91 -15.21 -11.57
C HIS A 34 -6.55 -15.86 -11.28
N ASN A 35 -5.58 -15.10 -10.79
CA ASN A 35 -4.28 -15.63 -10.39
C ASN A 35 -4.24 -15.83 -8.87
N ALA A 36 -4.06 -17.07 -8.44
CA ALA A 36 -4.05 -17.44 -7.03
C ALA A 36 -2.87 -16.84 -6.23
N ASP A 37 -1.77 -16.50 -6.91
CA ASP A 37 -0.62 -15.84 -6.27
C ASP A 37 -0.86 -14.34 -6.03
N HIS A 38 -1.83 -13.74 -6.73
CA HIS A 38 -2.15 -12.34 -6.56
C HIS A 38 -2.96 -12.08 -5.31
N TRP A 39 -2.47 -11.15 -4.47
CA TRP A 39 -3.20 -10.69 -3.31
C TRP A 39 -3.95 -9.40 -3.59
N VAL A 40 -5.15 -9.55 -4.14
CA VAL A 40 -6.02 -8.44 -4.56
C VAL A 40 -6.80 -7.83 -3.38
N SER A 41 -7.11 -6.53 -3.48
CA SER A 41 -8.04 -5.80 -2.60
C SER A 41 -9.41 -5.55 -3.26
N GLY A 42 -9.52 -5.76 -4.58
CA GLY A 42 -10.76 -5.65 -5.36
C GLY A 42 -10.48 -5.60 -6.86
N LEU A 43 -11.48 -5.24 -7.66
CA LEU A 43 -11.28 -4.96 -9.09
C LEU A 43 -10.35 -3.74 -9.27
N GLY A 44 -9.42 -3.84 -10.24
CA GLY A 44 -8.41 -2.81 -10.50
C GLY A 44 -7.40 -2.67 -9.34
N THR A 45 -6.87 -3.79 -8.85
CA THR A 45 -5.79 -3.78 -7.85
C THR A 45 -4.44 -3.79 -8.54
N PHE A 46 -3.48 -3.04 -8.00
CA PHE A 46 -2.11 -2.98 -8.48
C PHE A 46 -1.11 -3.45 -7.42
N GLY A 47 -0.07 -4.14 -7.88
CA GLY A 47 1.07 -4.55 -7.07
C GLY A 47 2.27 -3.64 -7.33
N LEU A 48 3.03 -3.36 -6.27
CA LEU A 48 4.27 -2.58 -6.31
C LEU A 48 5.28 -3.20 -5.35
N VAL A 49 6.56 -2.92 -5.57
CA VAL A 49 7.63 -3.22 -4.62
C VAL A 49 8.09 -1.91 -4.01
N LEU A 50 8.08 -1.83 -2.68
CA LEU A 50 8.56 -0.69 -1.92
C LEU A 50 9.87 -1.04 -1.22
N ARG A 51 10.78 -0.08 -1.16
CA ARG A 51 12.02 -0.19 -0.41
C ARG A 51 12.13 0.96 0.57
N ASN A 52 12.45 0.67 1.82
CA ASN A 52 12.79 1.68 2.79
C ASN A 52 14.19 2.22 2.48
N ARG A 53 14.31 3.54 2.35
CA ARG A 53 15.54 4.23 1.94
C ARG A 53 16.69 4.05 2.94
N ALA A 54 16.38 4.00 4.23
CA ALA A 54 17.39 3.94 5.29
C ALA A 54 17.81 2.50 5.64
N THR A 55 16.84 1.59 5.72
CA THR A 55 17.06 0.21 6.21
C THR A 55 17.21 -0.81 5.08
N GLY A 56 16.84 -0.46 3.85
CA GLY A 56 16.76 -1.41 2.74
C GLY A 56 15.63 -2.44 2.86
N HIS A 57 14.80 -2.37 3.92
CA HIS A 57 13.68 -3.28 4.12
C HIS A 57 12.68 -3.19 2.96
N THR A 58 12.20 -4.33 2.49
CA THR A 58 11.37 -4.42 1.30
C THR A 58 9.93 -4.79 1.65
N LYS A 59 8.95 -4.13 1.03
CA LYS A 59 7.53 -4.50 1.09
C LYS A 59 7.05 -4.84 -0.31
N VAL A 60 6.40 -5.99 -0.48
CA VAL A 60 5.82 -6.42 -1.74
C VAL A 60 4.30 -6.33 -1.63
N LEU A 61 3.71 -5.45 -2.42
CA LEU A 61 2.26 -5.28 -2.52
C LEU A 61 1.71 -6.18 -3.64
N GLY A 62 0.62 -6.87 -3.37
CA GLY A 62 -0.08 -7.68 -4.36
C GLY A 62 0.36 -9.13 -4.47
N SER A 63 1.13 -9.63 -3.50
CA SER A 63 1.53 -11.04 -3.43
C SER A 63 1.30 -11.58 -2.03
N ARG A 64 0.83 -12.83 -1.91
CA ARG A 64 0.64 -13.49 -0.60
C ARG A 64 1.93 -14.05 -0.01
N LYS A 65 2.91 -14.33 -0.86
CA LYS A 65 4.19 -14.95 -0.54
C LYS A 65 5.23 -14.58 -1.59
N GLY A 66 6.50 -14.88 -1.32
CA GLY A 66 7.56 -14.78 -2.31
C GLY A 66 8.90 -15.18 -1.73
N GLU A 67 9.94 -15.03 -2.54
CA GLU A 67 11.28 -15.55 -2.25
C GLU A 67 12.28 -14.46 -1.81
N LEU A 68 11.84 -13.20 -1.73
CA LEU A 68 12.72 -12.09 -1.38
C LEU A 68 13.08 -12.19 0.11
N PRO A 69 14.36 -12.40 0.45
CA PRO A 69 14.78 -12.47 1.84
C PRO A 69 14.54 -11.11 2.50
N ASN A 70 13.98 -11.12 3.72
CA ASN A 70 13.61 -9.92 4.48
C ASN A 70 12.57 -9.01 3.82
N ALA A 71 11.71 -9.55 2.94
CA ALA A 71 10.54 -8.85 2.44
C ALA A 71 9.28 -9.16 3.27
N THR A 72 8.42 -8.16 3.45
CA THR A 72 7.06 -8.36 3.98
C THR A 72 6.03 -8.23 2.87
N TYR A 73 4.99 -9.06 2.92
CA TYR A 73 4.01 -9.23 1.86
C TYR A 73 2.65 -8.67 2.27
N HIS A 74 2.03 -7.89 1.39
CA HIS A 74 0.79 -7.16 1.67
C HIS A 74 -0.17 -7.25 0.49
N ARG A 75 -1.45 -6.92 0.72
CA ARG A 75 -2.41 -6.73 -0.38
C ARG A 75 -1.93 -5.66 -1.34
N GLY A 76 -2.38 -5.75 -2.59
CA GLY A 76 -2.20 -4.70 -3.56
C GLY A 76 -3.14 -3.51 -3.29
N ILE A 77 -2.81 -2.36 -3.87
CA ILE A 77 -3.60 -1.13 -3.75
C ILE A 77 -4.68 -1.06 -4.82
N SER A 78 -5.91 -0.71 -4.44
CA SER A 78 -7.00 -0.46 -5.39
C SER A 78 -6.82 0.89 -6.09
N TYR A 79 -7.10 0.94 -7.39
CA TYR A 79 -7.09 2.20 -8.15
C TYR A 79 -8.02 3.26 -7.55
N ARG A 80 -9.12 2.87 -6.89
CA ARG A 80 -10.06 3.80 -6.23
C ARG A 80 -9.40 4.61 -5.12
N VAL A 81 -8.46 4.01 -4.38
CA VAL A 81 -7.68 4.70 -3.34
C VAL A 81 -6.82 5.80 -3.97
N LEU A 82 -6.25 5.53 -5.14
CA LEU A 82 -5.39 6.46 -5.87
C LEU A 82 -6.19 7.53 -6.62
N GLU A 83 -7.36 7.20 -7.17
CA GLU A 83 -8.30 8.18 -7.71
C GLU A 83 -8.74 9.17 -6.62
N ALA A 84 -9.14 8.66 -5.45
CA ALA A 84 -9.50 9.52 -4.31
C ALA A 84 -8.34 10.45 -3.92
N TYR A 85 -7.10 9.96 -3.90
CA TYR A 85 -5.92 10.80 -3.66
C TYR A 85 -5.76 11.90 -4.72
N ALA A 86 -5.94 11.57 -6.02
CA ALA A 86 -5.90 12.56 -7.09
C ALA A 86 -6.97 13.65 -6.92
N ASP A 87 -8.15 13.28 -6.41
CA ASP A 87 -9.25 14.17 -6.06
C ASP A 87 -9.07 14.88 -4.70
N ARG A 88 -7.86 14.81 -4.11
CA ARG A 88 -7.49 15.40 -2.81
C ARG A 88 -8.23 14.83 -1.60
N ILE A 89 -8.83 13.65 -1.73
CA ILE A 89 -9.40 12.88 -0.63
C ILE A 89 -8.31 11.92 -0.11
N THR A 90 -7.62 12.33 0.95
CA THR A 90 -6.38 11.67 1.41
C THR A 90 -6.57 10.57 2.46
N ASP A 91 -7.71 10.49 3.15
CA ASP A 91 -7.97 9.46 4.18
C ASP A 91 -7.74 8.02 3.68
N PRO A 92 -8.23 7.62 2.48
CA PRO A 92 -8.06 6.25 2.01
C PRO A 92 -6.59 5.84 1.83
N ILE A 93 -5.75 6.71 1.24
CA ILE A 93 -4.34 6.39 1.01
C ILE A 93 -3.55 6.36 2.33
N ARG A 94 -3.91 7.23 3.28
CA ARG A 94 -3.28 7.26 4.61
C ARG A 94 -3.62 6.01 5.42
N ARG A 95 -4.89 5.58 5.41
CA ARG A 95 -5.31 4.32 6.04
C ARG A 95 -4.61 3.12 5.41
N TYR A 96 -4.49 3.10 4.09
CA TYR A 96 -3.76 2.04 3.40
C TYR A 96 -2.27 2.00 3.81
N PHE A 97 -1.62 3.17 3.94
CA PHE A 97 -0.23 3.27 4.41
C PHE A 97 -0.04 2.85 5.86
N ASP A 98 -1.01 3.13 6.73
CA ASP A 98 -1.06 2.63 8.11
C ASP A 98 -1.18 1.10 8.15
N GLU A 99 -2.11 0.53 7.34
CA GLU A 99 -2.32 -0.92 7.23
C GLU A 99 -1.04 -1.67 6.82
N ILE A 100 -0.31 -1.15 5.84
CA ILE A 100 0.94 -1.80 5.37
C ILE A 100 2.17 -1.37 6.20
N GLY A 101 2.00 -0.51 7.21
CA GLY A 101 3.07 -0.05 8.10
C GLY A 101 4.17 0.74 7.39
N VAL A 102 3.81 1.65 6.49
CA VAL A 102 4.73 2.61 5.86
C VAL A 102 4.50 4.06 6.29
N ALA A 103 3.34 4.36 6.87
CA ALA A 103 3.06 5.69 7.40
C ALA A 103 4.08 6.07 8.49
N THR A 104 4.63 7.28 8.39
CA THR A 104 5.45 7.84 9.47
C THR A 104 4.55 8.06 10.69
N SER A 105 5.02 7.61 11.86
CA SER A 105 4.30 7.71 13.13
C SER A 105 4.27 9.15 13.67
N GLU A 106 3.85 10.13 12.85
CA GLU A 106 3.49 11.46 13.33
C GLU A 106 1.98 11.59 13.56
N HIS A 107 1.21 10.53 13.29
CA HIS A 107 -0.21 10.46 13.62
C HIS A 107 -0.43 9.37 14.67
N PRO A 108 -0.89 9.71 15.89
CA PRO A 108 -1.36 8.71 16.83
C PRO A 108 -2.66 8.11 16.29
N SER A 109 -2.54 7.06 15.47
CA SER A 109 -3.67 6.21 15.08
C SER A 109 -4.25 5.60 16.36
N ARG A 110 -5.34 6.21 16.80
CA ARG A 110 -6.13 5.87 17.98
C ARG A 110 -6.49 4.39 17.91
N SER A 111 -5.81 3.56 18.69
CA SER A 111 -6.24 2.20 18.98
C SER A 111 -7.56 2.28 19.75
N VAL A 112 -8.68 2.36 19.03
CA VAL A 112 -10.00 2.19 19.65
C VAL A 112 -10.17 0.69 19.89
N ARG A 113 -9.65 0.24 21.05
CA ARG A 113 -10.07 -1.03 21.65
C ARG A 113 -11.59 -0.92 21.88
N PRO A 114 -12.43 -1.85 21.38
CA PRO A 114 -13.83 -1.87 21.80
C PRO A 114 -13.90 -2.17 23.29
N PRO A 115 -14.82 -1.56 24.05
CA PRO A 115 -15.01 -1.90 25.45
C PRO A 115 -15.42 -3.37 25.53
N ARG A 116 -14.64 -4.15 26.27
CA ARG A 116 -14.98 -5.50 26.70
C ARG A 116 -16.23 -5.37 27.58
N VAL A 117 -17.41 -5.66 27.03
CA VAL A 117 -18.60 -5.90 27.84
C VAL A 117 -18.32 -7.13 28.70
N GLN A 118 -18.13 -6.91 30.01
CA GLN A 118 -18.13 -7.97 31.02
C GLN A 118 -19.48 -7.96 31.72
N ALA A 119 -20.12 -9.13 31.71
CA ALA A 119 -21.19 -9.66 32.55
C ALA A 119 -22.50 -8.84 32.66
#